data_AF-A0A833HPF8-F1
#
_entry.id   AF-A0A833HPF8-F1
#
_cell.length_a   1.000
_cell.length_b   1.000
_cell.length_c   1.000
_cell.angle_alpha   90.00
_cell.angle_beta   90.00
_cell.angle_gamma   90.00
#
_symmetry.space_group_name_H-M   'P 1'
#
loop_
_entity.id
_entity.type
_entity.pdbx_description
1 polymer ?
#
loop_
_entity_poly.entity_id
_entity_poly.type
_entity_poly.pdbx_seq_one_letter_code
_entity_poly.pdbx_strand_id
1 'polypeptide(L)'
;MSSYIRVFHAVPDAPAVDVYANNCLIVNNISYKHISQYLYLPSGPTNIKIYPAGSMGIPVLDVNIVVPPMEILTVAAVGTLSTIGLLVIEEPKFCNPYHQSNIRFAHLSPNAPSVDITLRDGTVIFGNVSFKDVTDYLRVAPGIYELQVRIAGTNQVVLNLPPVALNPKTFYTIYAVGLVGEMPPLQALLSVDRIC
;
A
#
# COMPACT_ATOMS: atom_id res chain seq x y z
N MET A 1 -8.79 -7.58 -22.61
CA MET A 1 -7.96 -8.29 -21.61
C MET A 1 -8.30 -7.71 -20.25
N SER A 2 -8.06 -8.43 -19.17
CA SER A 2 -8.38 -7.97 -17.81
C SER A 2 -7.17 -8.10 -16.92
N SER A 3 -7.18 -7.33 -15.84
CA SER A 3 -6.20 -7.38 -14.76
C SER A 3 -6.91 -7.69 -13.45
N TYR A 4 -6.16 -8.21 -12.49
CA TYR A 4 -6.62 -8.37 -11.12
C TYR A 4 -6.25 -7.11 -10.36
N ILE A 5 -7.22 -6.51 -9.68
CA ILE A 5 -6.97 -5.37 -8.81
C ILE A 5 -7.47 -5.68 -7.41
N ARG A 6 -6.84 -5.09 -6.40
CA ARG A 6 -7.44 -4.89 -5.09
C ARG A 6 -7.33 -3.43 -4.70
N VAL A 7 -8.27 -2.94 -3.90
CA VAL A 7 -8.30 -1.56 -3.44
C VAL A 7 -7.74 -1.50 -2.04
N PHE A 8 -6.90 -0.50 -1.78
CA PHE A 8 -6.38 -0.21 -0.45
C PHE A 8 -6.79 1.19 0.01
N HIS A 9 -7.51 1.30 1.12
CA HIS A 9 -7.83 2.59 1.71
C HIS A 9 -6.74 3.05 2.68
N ALA A 10 -5.82 3.90 2.23
CA ALA A 10 -4.73 4.45 3.04
C ALA A 10 -4.91 5.94 3.43
N VAL A 11 -6.05 6.56 3.11
CA VAL A 11 -6.38 7.94 3.52
C VAL A 11 -6.73 7.97 5.02
N PRO A 12 -5.94 8.60 5.89
CA PRO A 12 -6.06 8.44 7.34
C PRO A 12 -7.20 9.23 7.99
N ASP A 13 -7.64 10.31 7.36
CA ASP A 13 -8.69 11.24 7.83
C ASP A 13 -10.03 11.04 7.11
N ALA A 14 -10.12 10.08 6.18
CA ALA A 14 -11.37 9.76 5.50
C ALA A 14 -12.19 8.70 6.26
N PRO A 15 -13.54 8.83 6.27
CA PRO A 15 -14.42 7.76 6.73
C PRO A 15 -14.37 6.57 5.77
N ALA A 16 -15.10 5.50 6.08
CA ALA A 16 -15.26 4.40 5.12
C ALA A 16 -15.86 4.90 3.79
N VAL A 17 -15.45 4.28 2.69
CA VAL A 17 -15.79 4.71 1.33
C VAL A 17 -16.33 3.57 0.47
N ASP A 18 -17.10 3.94 -0.55
CA ASP A 18 -17.48 3.10 -1.67
C ASP A 18 -16.63 3.47 -2.88
N VAL A 19 -16.10 2.47 -3.59
CA VAL A 19 -15.24 2.64 -4.76
C VAL A 19 -15.93 2.12 -6.00
N TYR A 20 -15.99 2.96 -7.02
CA TYR A 20 -16.62 2.68 -8.30
C TYR A 20 -15.59 2.73 -9.42
N ALA A 21 -15.71 1.81 -10.37
CA ALA A 21 -14.99 1.84 -11.64
C ALA A 21 -16.00 1.94 -12.78
N ASN A 22 -15.86 2.97 -13.63
CA ASN A 22 -16.78 3.29 -14.72
C ASN A 22 -18.26 3.30 -14.25
N ASN A 23 -18.51 3.92 -13.10
CA ASN A 23 -19.81 3.99 -12.41
C ASN A 23 -20.39 2.66 -11.90
N CYS A 24 -19.64 1.55 -11.96
CA CYS A 24 -20.00 0.29 -11.32
C CYS A 24 -19.34 0.18 -9.94
N LEU A 25 -20.10 -0.15 -8.90
CA LEU A 25 -19.56 -0.40 -7.55
C LEU A 25 -18.65 -1.62 -7.59
N ILE A 26 -17.38 -1.45 -7.21
CA ILE A 26 -16.39 -2.55 -7.17
C ILE A 26 -16.01 -2.94 -5.75
N VAL A 27 -16.01 -1.99 -4.81
CA VAL A 27 -15.74 -2.25 -3.39
C VAL A 27 -16.67 -1.38 -2.55
N ASN A 28 -17.40 -2.01 -1.62
CA ASN A 28 -18.36 -1.35 -0.73
C ASN A 28 -17.75 -1.20 0.68
N ASN A 29 -17.97 -0.05 1.31
CA ASN A 29 -17.71 0.25 2.71
C ASN A 29 -16.31 -0.19 3.17
N ILE A 30 -15.28 0.14 2.38
CA ILE A 30 -13.90 -0.13 2.76
C ILE A 30 -13.44 0.94 3.76
N SER A 31 -13.02 0.51 4.94
CA SER A 31 -12.51 1.40 6.00
C SER A 31 -11.02 1.65 5.85
N TYR A 32 -10.54 2.75 6.45
CA TYR A 32 -9.11 3.03 6.57
C TYR A 32 -8.32 1.80 7.07
N LYS A 33 -7.17 1.55 6.45
CA LYS A 33 -6.26 0.40 6.59
C LYS A 33 -6.71 -0.91 5.93
N HIS A 34 -7.94 -1.00 5.43
CA HIS A 34 -8.38 -2.24 4.80
C HIS A 34 -7.92 -2.32 3.36
N ILE A 35 -7.52 -3.53 2.98
CA ILE A 35 -7.23 -3.94 1.60
C ILE A 35 -8.33 -4.91 1.19
N SER A 36 -8.97 -4.69 0.04
CA SER A 36 -10.01 -5.56 -0.47
C SER A 36 -9.46 -6.91 -0.93
N GLN A 37 -10.37 -7.84 -1.21
CA GLN A 37 -10.02 -9.00 -2.04
C GLN A 37 -9.71 -8.56 -3.48
N TYR A 38 -9.03 -9.42 -4.24
CA TYR A 38 -8.82 -9.20 -5.66
C TYR A 38 -10.14 -9.32 -6.43
N LEU A 39 -10.31 -8.44 -7.40
CA LEU A 39 -11.42 -8.42 -8.34
C LEU A 39 -10.89 -8.20 -9.76
N TYR A 40 -11.69 -8.60 -10.75
CA TYR A 40 -11.35 -8.39 -12.14
C TYR A 40 -11.73 -6.99 -12.58
N LEU A 41 -10.83 -6.32 -13.30
CA LEU A 41 -11.11 -5.05 -13.95
C LEU A 41 -10.61 -5.10 -15.40
N PRO A 42 -11.43 -4.70 -16.39
CA PRO A 42 -10.97 -4.59 -17.77
C PRO A 42 -9.78 -3.64 -17.90
N SER A 43 -8.80 -4.02 -18.73
CA SER A 43 -7.66 -3.15 -19.04
C SER A 43 -8.09 -1.94 -19.86
N GLY A 44 -7.40 -0.81 -19.70
CA GLY A 44 -7.61 0.42 -20.45
C GLY A 44 -7.98 1.61 -19.55
N PRO A 45 -8.38 2.74 -20.16
CA PRO A 45 -8.86 3.90 -19.43
C PRO A 45 -10.04 3.51 -18.54
N THR A 46 -9.93 3.81 -17.26
CA THR A 46 -10.96 3.54 -16.26
C THR A 46 -11.15 4.79 -15.41
N ASN A 47 -12.39 5.24 -15.33
CA ASN A 47 -12.79 6.28 -14.39
C ASN A 47 -13.00 5.64 -13.01
N ILE A 48 -12.25 6.10 -12.01
CA ILE A 48 -12.41 5.68 -10.62
C ILE A 48 -13.06 6.82 -9.85
N LYS A 49 -14.15 6.49 -9.17
CA LYS A 49 -14.81 7.40 -8.23
C LYS A 49 -14.82 6.80 -6.84
N ILE A 50 -14.58 7.64 -5.85
CA ILE A 50 -14.66 7.28 -4.44
C ILE A 50 -15.72 8.16 -3.80
N TYR A 51 -16.67 7.55 -3.10
CA TYR A 51 -17.72 8.23 -2.36
C TYR A 51 -17.67 7.86 -0.88
N PRO A 52 -18.13 8.72 0.04
CA PRO A 52 -18.41 8.29 1.40
C PRO A 52 -19.37 7.10 1.38
N ALA A 53 -19.12 6.08 2.21
CA ALA A 53 -19.89 4.84 2.21
C ALA A 53 -21.40 5.10 2.38
N GLY A 54 -22.21 4.45 1.55
CA GLY A 54 -23.67 4.59 1.55
C GLY A 54 -24.20 5.88 0.93
N SER A 55 -23.34 6.70 0.30
CA SER A 55 -23.71 7.93 -0.41
C SER A 55 -23.26 7.89 -1.87
N MET A 56 -24.11 8.38 -2.77
CA MET A 56 -23.75 8.60 -4.19
C MET A 56 -23.86 10.09 -4.58
N GLY A 57 -23.72 11.00 -3.60
CA GLY A 57 -23.78 12.44 -3.82
C GLY A 57 -22.57 12.97 -4.60
N ILE A 58 -21.75 13.78 -3.94
CA ILE A 58 -20.50 14.29 -4.53
C ILE A 58 -19.38 13.30 -4.21
N PRO A 59 -18.63 12.79 -5.22
CA PRO A 59 -17.47 11.94 -4.95
C PRO A 59 -16.36 12.76 -4.27
N VAL A 60 -15.65 12.13 -3.32
CA VAL A 60 -14.44 12.72 -2.73
C VAL A 60 -13.24 12.61 -3.68
N LEU A 61 -13.30 11.71 -4.66
CA LEU A 61 -12.32 11.56 -5.73
C LEU A 61 -13.03 11.15 -7.02
N ASP A 62 -12.68 11.80 -8.13
CA ASP A 62 -13.12 11.43 -9.49
C ASP A 62 -11.93 11.61 -10.44
N VAL A 63 -11.30 10.50 -10.83
CA VAL A 63 -10.07 10.51 -11.63
C VAL A 63 -10.07 9.41 -12.68
N ASN A 64 -9.36 9.64 -13.78
CA ASN A 64 -9.10 8.61 -14.77
C ASN A 64 -7.73 8.00 -14.53
N ILE A 65 -7.67 6.67 -14.48
CA ILE A 65 -6.44 5.89 -14.49
C ILE A 65 -6.38 5.03 -15.74
N VAL A 66 -5.20 4.53 -16.08
CA VAL A 66 -5.04 3.51 -17.11
C VAL A 66 -4.72 2.19 -16.42
N VAL A 67 -5.59 1.20 -16.59
CA VAL A 67 -5.36 -0.15 -16.09
C VAL A 67 -4.55 -0.92 -17.12
N PRO A 68 -3.27 -1.24 -16.86
CA PRO A 68 -2.47 -2.05 -17.78
C PRO A 68 -3.09 -3.45 -17.95
N PRO A 69 -2.94 -4.10 -19.12
CA PRO A 69 -3.48 -5.44 -19.37
C PRO A 69 -2.66 -6.54 -18.70
N MET A 70 -3.34 -7.60 -18.24
CA MET A 70 -2.70 -8.80 -17.68
C MET A 70 -1.79 -8.51 -16.48
N GLU A 71 -2.18 -7.53 -15.66
CA GLU A 71 -1.48 -7.16 -14.43
C GLU A 71 -2.20 -7.65 -13.16
N ILE A 72 -1.45 -7.67 -12.06
CA ILE A 72 -1.98 -7.77 -10.70
C ILE A 72 -1.60 -6.45 -10.00
N LEU A 73 -2.60 -5.72 -9.48
CA LEU A 73 -2.41 -4.36 -8.98
C LEU A 73 -3.02 -4.19 -7.59
N THR A 74 -2.37 -3.41 -6.74
CA THR A 74 -3.02 -2.71 -5.63
C THR A 74 -3.28 -1.27 -6.06
N VAL A 75 -4.55 -0.83 -6.03
CA VAL A 75 -4.93 0.56 -6.23
C VAL A 75 -5.19 1.19 -4.86
N ALA A 76 -4.22 1.95 -4.36
CA ALA A 76 -4.30 2.57 -3.05
C ALA A 76 -4.86 4.00 -3.13
N ALA A 77 -5.90 4.31 -2.37
CA ALA A 77 -6.31 5.68 -2.07
C ALA A 77 -5.36 6.25 -1.02
N VAL A 78 -4.67 7.35 -1.34
CA VAL A 78 -3.59 7.94 -0.54
C VAL A 78 -3.77 9.45 -0.43
N GLY A 79 -3.05 10.08 0.52
CA GLY A 79 -3.19 11.52 0.80
C GLY A 79 -4.06 11.75 2.04
N THR A 80 -4.64 12.93 2.13
CA THR A 80 -5.71 13.28 3.09
C THR A 80 -7.02 13.46 2.33
N LEU A 81 -8.17 13.66 3.00
CA LEU A 81 -9.43 13.99 2.31
C LEU A 81 -9.28 15.21 1.38
N SER A 82 -8.48 16.19 1.77
CA SER A 82 -8.25 17.42 0.99
C SER A 82 -7.30 17.23 -0.20
N THR A 83 -6.49 16.17 -0.19
CA THR A 83 -5.42 15.91 -1.19
C THR A 83 -5.49 14.48 -1.74
N ILE A 84 -6.66 13.86 -1.64
CA ILE A 84 -6.86 12.45 -1.97
C ILE A 84 -6.46 12.18 -3.43
N GLY A 85 -5.78 11.06 -3.64
CA GLY A 85 -5.42 10.58 -4.97
C GLY A 85 -5.24 9.07 -4.98
N LEU A 86 -4.93 8.51 -6.15
CA LEU A 86 -4.63 7.10 -6.30
C LEU A 86 -3.13 6.88 -6.53
N LEU A 87 -2.63 5.80 -5.96
CA LEU A 87 -1.35 5.20 -6.30
C LEU A 87 -1.63 3.78 -6.83
N VAL A 88 -1.26 3.53 -8.09
CA VAL A 88 -1.36 2.20 -8.70
C VAL A 88 -0.03 1.49 -8.48
N ILE A 89 -0.08 0.37 -7.76
CA ILE A 89 1.09 -0.39 -7.34
C ILE A 89 1.04 -1.75 -8.06
N GLU A 90 2.01 -2.01 -8.92
CA GLU A 90 2.15 -3.31 -9.58
C GLU A 90 2.61 -4.40 -8.61
N GLU A 91 2.10 -5.61 -8.80
CA GLU A 91 2.40 -6.77 -7.98
C GLU A 91 3.05 -7.92 -8.77
N PRO A 92 3.77 -8.83 -8.09
CA PRO A 92 4.47 -9.92 -8.74
C PRO A 92 3.52 -10.84 -9.52
N LYS A 93 3.75 -10.94 -10.84
CA LYS A 93 3.02 -11.87 -11.72
C LYS A 93 3.59 -13.28 -11.78
N PHE A 94 4.86 -13.42 -11.42
CA PHE A 94 5.57 -14.68 -11.49
C PHE A 94 6.20 -15.01 -10.15
N CYS A 95 6.22 -16.30 -9.87
CA CYS A 95 6.98 -16.84 -8.76
C CYS A 95 8.43 -17.01 -9.18
N ASN A 96 9.36 -16.71 -8.27
CA ASN A 96 10.73 -17.20 -8.41
C ASN A 96 10.85 -18.56 -7.72
N PRO A 97 11.63 -19.51 -8.27
CA PRO A 97 11.64 -20.90 -7.81
C PRO A 97 12.34 -21.15 -6.45
N TYR A 98 12.79 -20.10 -5.76
CA TYR A 98 13.63 -20.25 -4.56
C TYR A 98 12.82 -20.22 -3.26
N HIS A 99 13.31 -20.92 -2.23
CA HIS A 99 12.76 -20.94 -0.86
C HIS A 99 12.95 -19.61 -0.08
N GLN A 100 13.10 -18.48 -0.76
CA GLN A 100 13.32 -17.17 -0.14
C GLN A 100 12.01 -16.41 0.06
N SER A 101 12.02 -15.45 0.98
CA SER A 101 10.97 -14.45 1.11
C SER A 101 11.33 -13.19 0.33
N ASN A 102 10.33 -12.44 -0.12
CA ASN A 102 10.52 -11.17 -0.82
C ASN A 102 9.76 -10.09 -0.06
N ILE A 103 10.44 -8.99 0.26
CA ILE A 103 9.84 -7.85 0.96
C ILE A 103 10.06 -6.58 0.15
N ARG A 104 9.10 -5.66 0.19
CA ARG A 104 9.28 -4.28 -0.25
C ARG A 104 8.61 -3.35 0.73
N PHE A 105 8.90 -2.06 0.62
CA PHE A 105 8.27 -1.02 1.41
C PHE A 105 7.53 -0.02 0.52
N ALA A 106 6.38 0.45 1.00
CA ALA A 106 5.58 1.48 0.33
C ALA A 106 5.20 2.55 1.35
N HIS A 107 5.60 3.79 1.08
CA HIS A 107 5.37 4.90 2.00
C HIS A 107 4.08 5.64 1.65
N LEU A 108 3.01 5.41 2.41
CA LEU A 108 1.69 6.00 2.16
C LEU A 108 1.22 6.99 3.25
N SER A 109 2.08 7.32 4.24
CA SER A 109 1.80 8.41 5.19
C SER A 109 2.00 9.77 4.50
N PRO A 110 0.98 10.64 4.43
CA PRO A 110 1.05 11.86 3.60
C PRO A 110 1.83 13.02 4.23
N ASN A 111 1.99 13.04 5.55
CA ASN A 111 2.66 14.13 6.27
C ASN A 111 4.02 13.71 6.87
N ALA A 112 4.43 12.45 6.71
CA ALA A 112 5.75 12.01 7.17
C ALA A 112 6.85 12.45 6.18
N PRO A 113 8.04 12.80 6.66
CA PRO A 113 9.21 13.01 5.81
C PRO A 113 9.66 11.68 5.19
N SER A 114 10.64 11.73 4.28
CA SER A 114 11.29 10.51 3.78
C SER A 114 11.87 9.68 4.92
N VAL A 115 11.80 8.36 4.79
CA VAL A 115 12.19 7.41 5.84
C VAL A 115 13.20 6.38 5.36
N ASP A 116 13.99 5.89 6.30
CA ASP A 116 14.80 4.69 6.16
C ASP A 116 14.12 3.52 6.89
N ILE A 117 14.08 2.36 6.25
CA ILE A 117 13.67 1.10 6.86
C ILE A 117 14.90 0.33 7.25
N THR A 118 15.07 0.06 8.54
CA THR A 118 16.28 -0.54 9.09
C THR A 118 16.00 -1.77 9.94
N LEU A 119 17.02 -2.58 10.16
CA LEU A 119 17.08 -3.50 11.30
C LEU A 119 17.34 -2.72 12.60
N ARG A 120 17.19 -3.38 13.75
CA ARG A 120 17.47 -2.78 15.07
C ARG A 120 18.92 -2.31 15.25
N ASP A 121 19.86 -2.99 14.62
CA ASP A 121 21.28 -2.62 14.65
C ASP A 121 21.62 -1.40 13.77
N GLY A 122 20.63 -0.84 13.06
CA GLY A 122 20.79 0.31 12.19
C GLY A 122 21.11 -0.03 10.73
N THR A 123 21.24 -1.32 10.38
CA THR A 123 21.43 -1.74 8.98
C THR A 123 20.24 -1.28 8.13
N VAL A 124 20.51 -0.42 7.15
CA VAL A 124 19.48 0.09 6.22
C VAL A 124 19.12 -0.98 5.21
N ILE A 125 17.82 -1.30 5.13
CA ILE A 125 17.23 -2.23 4.17
C ILE A 125 16.68 -1.47 2.96
N PHE A 126 15.94 -0.38 3.22
CA PHE A 126 15.44 0.54 2.21
C PHE A 126 15.74 1.96 2.67
N GLY A 127 16.45 2.74 1.87
CA GLY A 127 16.84 4.10 2.23
C GLY A 127 16.05 5.16 1.48
N ASN A 128 15.82 6.30 2.13
CA ASN A 128 15.25 7.51 1.56
C ASN A 128 13.94 7.31 0.79
N VAL A 129 13.00 6.56 1.38
CA VAL A 129 11.70 6.30 0.77
C VAL A 129 10.75 7.44 1.13
N SER A 130 10.28 8.18 0.13
CA SER A 130 9.42 9.36 0.28
C SER A 130 7.94 8.99 0.10
N PHE A 131 7.02 9.89 0.47
CA PHE A 131 5.59 9.66 0.25
C PHE A 131 5.26 9.32 -1.21
N LYS A 132 4.47 8.25 -1.39
CA LYS A 132 4.10 7.56 -2.64
C LYS A 132 5.21 6.74 -3.31
N ASP A 133 6.42 6.70 -2.76
CA ASP A 133 7.45 5.77 -3.24
C ASP A 133 7.09 4.34 -2.84
N VAL A 134 7.36 3.42 -3.77
CA VAL A 134 7.29 1.97 -3.58
C VAL A 134 8.64 1.41 -4.01
N THR A 135 9.31 0.70 -3.12
CA THR A 135 10.62 0.12 -3.42
C THR A 135 10.48 -1.13 -4.30
N ASP A 136 11.58 -1.52 -4.92
CA ASP A 136 11.70 -2.87 -5.47
C ASP A 136 11.65 -3.92 -4.35
N TYR A 137 11.32 -5.15 -4.74
CA TYR A 137 11.38 -6.30 -3.84
C TYR A 137 12.83 -6.69 -3.56
N LEU A 138 13.17 -6.73 -2.28
CA LEU A 138 14.39 -7.32 -1.76
C LEU A 138 14.15 -8.77 -1.36
N ARG A 139 15.03 -9.66 -1.82
CA ARG A 139 15.06 -11.07 -1.40
C ARG A 139 15.75 -11.21 -0.05
N VAL A 140 15.11 -11.95 0.84
CA VAL A 140 15.63 -12.21 2.19
C VAL A 140 15.39 -13.68 2.58
N ALA A 141 16.14 -14.13 3.58
CA ALA A 141 15.87 -15.43 4.18
C ALA A 141 14.49 -15.41 4.87
N PRO A 142 13.75 -16.53 4.86
CA PRO A 142 12.57 -16.67 5.72
C PRO A 142 12.98 -16.57 7.20
N GLY A 143 12.13 -15.98 8.03
CA GLY A 143 12.43 -15.77 9.45
C GLY A 143 11.60 -14.65 10.06
N ILE A 144 11.92 -14.28 11.29
CA ILE A 144 11.29 -13.16 11.99
C ILE A 144 12.24 -11.98 11.98
N TYR A 145 11.76 -10.83 11.50
CA TYR A 145 12.53 -9.60 11.39
C TYR A 145 11.96 -8.53 12.31
N GLU A 146 12.83 -7.84 13.03
CA GLU A 146 12.49 -6.68 13.85
C GLU A 146 12.91 -5.40 13.11
N LEU A 147 11.94 -4.83 12.38
CA LEU A 147 12.17 -3.67 11.53
C LEU A 147 11.83 -2.37 12.25
N GLN A 148 12.50 -1.29 11.83
CA GLN A 148 12.27 0.07 12.31
C GLN A 148 12.11 1.02 11.13
N VAL A 149 11.32 2.06 11.32
CA VAL A 149 11.25 3.23 10.45
C VAL A 149 12.00 4.36 11.14
N ARG A 150 12.95 4.97 10.43
CA ARG A 150 13.75 6.12 10.88
C ARG A 150 13.56 7.30 9.95
N ILE A 151 13.75 8.52 10.45
CA ILE A 151 13.83 9.68 9.55
C ILE A 151 15.06 9.51 8.67
N ALA A 152 14.89 9.64 7.35
CA ALA A 152 15.93 9.36 6.38
C ALA A 152 17.23 10.12 6.67
N GLY A 153 18.36 9.41 6.62
CA GLY A 153 19.69 9.98 6.87
C GLY A 153 19.98 10.29 8.35
N THR A 154 19.14 9.84 9.28
CA THR A 154 19.32 10.03 10.72
C THR A 154 19.17 8.73 11.50
N ASN A 155 19.58 8.74 12.77
CA ASN A 155 19.34 7.62 13.69
C ASN A 155 18.00 7.71 14.43
N GLN A 156 17.17 8.72 14.17
CA GLN A 156 15.91 8.93 14.89
C GLN A 156 14.86 7.90 14.46
N VAL A 157 14.51 6.98 15.37
CA VAL A 157 13.43 6.01 15.15
C VAL A 157 12.08 6.69 15.35
N VAL A 158 11.21 6.59 14.36
CA VAL A 158 9.83 7.14 14.39
C VAL A 158 8.76 6.06 14.52
N LEU A 159 9.07 4.81 14.16
CA LEU A 159 8.18 3.68 14.36
C LEU A 159 8.99 2.39 14.56
N ASN A 160 8.65 1.63 15.60
CA ASN A 160 9.08 0.24 15.73
C ASN A 160 7.96 -0.66 15.19
N LEU A 161 8.29 -1.58 14.29
CA LEU A 161 7.31 -2.54 13.80
C LEU A 161 7.18 -3.69 14.80
N PRO A 162 5.98 -4.27 14.95
CA PRO A 162 5.84 -5.61 15.52
C PRO A 162 6.74 -6.61 14.77
N PRO A 163 7.19 -7.71 15.40
CA PRO A 163 7.98 -8.73 14.72
C PRO A 163 7.30 -9.22 13.44
N VAL A 164 8.01 -9.11 12.32
CA VAL A 164 7.52 -9.44 10.99
C VAL A 164 7.94 -10.86 10.65
N ALA A 165 6.97 -11.79 10.66
CA ALA A 165 7.20 -13.18 10.26
C ALA A 165 7.14 -13.32 8.73
N LEU A 166 8.25 -13.71 8.13
CA LEU A 166 8.41 -13.88 6.69
C LEU A 166 8.49 -15.35 6.33
N ASN A 167 7.42 -15.86 5.72
CA ASN A 167 7.37 -17.22 5.21
C ASN A 167 8.18 -17.37 3.90
N PRO A 168 8.75 -18.57 3.63
CA PRO A 168 9.36 -18.86 2.35
C PRO A 168 8.37 -18.69 1.20
N LYS A 169 8.91 -18.42 0.01
CA LYS A 169 8.16 -18.35 -1.25
C LYS A 169 7.01 -17.32 -1.24
N THR A 170 7.09 -16.32 -0.36
CA THR A 170 6.02 -15.33 -0.20
C THR A 170 6.54 -13.92 -0.50
N PHE A 171 5.73 -13.12 -1.17
CA PHE A 171 5.95 -11.70 -1.43
C PHE A 171 5.12 -10.86 -0.47
N TYR A 172 5.78 -9.93 0.20
CA TYR A 172 5.16 -9.01 1.15
C TYR A 172 5.43 -7.56 0.78
N THR A 173 4.42 -6.71 0.97
CA THR A 173 4.59 -5.26 1.03
C THR A 173 4.37 -4.78 2.45
N ILE A 174 5.30 -3.99 2.96
CA ILE A 174 5.16 -3.25 4.22
C ILE A 174 4.73 -1.83 3.87
N TYR A 175 3.51 -1.46 4.24
CA TYR A 175 2.97 -0.12 4.01
C TYR A 175 3.13 0.73 5.27
N ALA A 176 3.75 1.91 5.17
CA ALA A 176 3.60 2.94 6.21
C ALA A 176 2.35 3.77 5.93
N VAL A 177 1.43 3.84 6.89
CA VAL A 177 0.18 4.62 6.81
C VAL A 177 -0.02 5.43 8.09
N GLY A 178 -0.98 6.35 8.07
CA GLY A 178 -1.29 7.21 9.21
C GLY A 178 -0.53 8.51 9.13
N LEU A 179 -0.47 9.22 10.24
CA LEU A 179 0.07 10.57 10.31
C LEU A 179 1.15 10.68 11.39
N VAL A 180 2.19 11.45 11.11
CA VAL A 180 3.19 11.83 12.12
C VAL A 180 2.59 12.93 13.00
N GLY A 181 2.59 12.72 14.33
CA GLY A 181 2.13 13.70 15.29
C GLY A 181 0.60 13.90 15.37
N GLU A 182 -0.18 13.16 14.59
CA GLU A 182 -1.65 13.29 14.49
C GLU A 182 -2.33 11.91 14.57
N MET A 183 -3.67 11.91 14.62
CA MET A 183 -4.47 10.69 14.64
C MET A 183 -5.13 10.44 13.28
N PRO A 184 -5.14 9.20 12.77
CA PRO A 184 -4.49 8.01 13.30
C PRO A 184 -2.96 8.07 13.17
N PRO A 185 -2.19 7.59 14.16
CA PRO A 185 -0.75 7.74 14.17
C PRO A 185 -0.09 6.88 13.09
N LEU A 186 1.13 7.26 12.73
CA LEU A 186 2.02 6.50 11.86
C LEU A 186 2.11 5.04 12.34
N GLN A 187 1.86 4.10 11.44
CA GLN A 187 1.94 2.67 11.70
C GLN A 187 2.34 1.92 10.43
N ALA A 188 2.75 0.66 10.59
CA ALA A 188 3.08 -0.22 9.49
C ALA A 188 2.03 -1.32 9.34
N LEU A 189 1.67 -1.63 8.10
CA LEU A 189 0.80 -2.75 7.74
C LEU A 189 1.56 -3.73 6.86
N LEU A 190 1.50 -5.01 7.20
CA LEU A 190 2.06 -6.07 6.38
C LEU A 190 0.96 -6.64 5.48
N SER A 191 1.19 -6.64 4.17
CA SER A 191 0.33 -7.28 3.18
C SER A 191 1.05 -8.47 2.56
N VAL A 192 0.31 -9.56 2.31
CA VAL A 192 0.75 -10.64 1.43
C VAL A 192 0.28 -10.30 0.03
N ASP A 193 1.22 -10.21 -0.90
CA ASP A 193 0.93 -9.90 -2.31
C ASP A 193 0.84 -11.18 -3.12
N ARG A 194 1.65 -12.18 -2.77
CA ARG A 194 1.65 -13.48 -3.45
C ARG A 194 2.27 -14.57 -2.61
N ILE A 195 1.66 -15.76 -2.65
CA ILE A 195 2.27 -17.00 -2.18
C ILE A 195 2.62 -17.86 -3.39
N CYS A 196 3.84 -18.36 -3.39
CA CYS A 196 4.41 -19.37 -4.28
C CYS A 196 4.72 -20.64 -3.46
#